data_AF-A0A522BVM5-F1
#
_entry.id   AF-A0A522BVM5-F1
#
_cell.length_a   1.000
_cell.length_b   1.000
_cell.length_c   1.000
_cell.angle_alpha   90.00
_cell.angle_beta   90.00
_cell.angle_gamma   90.00
#
_symmetry.space_group_name_H-M   'P 1'
#
loop_
_entity.id
_entity.type
_entity.pdbx_description
1 polymer ?
#
loop_
_entity_poly.entity_id
_entity_poly.type
_entity_poly.pdbx_seq_one_letter_code
_entity_poly.pdbx_strand_id
1 'polypeptide(L)'
;MKLALTLIAALAPLAALAQEQDCRSARDAAAAQTRIDETLQAVARDPGDRQARLAAALKARADARGWSSGRQEALLKQVTSSPEFTAFENEKLPHVTALSRAVMSSSGPDARATKCQAAREVDALAREISAVNARQYRHAAAEIDRATEAAR
;
A
#
# COMPACT_ATOMS: atom_id res chain seq x y z
N MET A 1 14.66 -46.32 29.51
CA MET A 1 15.39 -45.51 28.52
C MET A 1 15.41 -44.07 29.01
N LYS A 2 16.60 -43.51 29.24
CA LYS A 2 16.85 -42.17 29.78
C LYS A 2 16.99 -41.15 28.63
N LEU A 3 16.29 -40.02 28.77
CA LEU A 3 16.66 -38.63 28.43
C LEU A 3 17.41 -38.34 27.10
N ALA A 4 16.76 -37.59 26.21
CA ALA A 4 17.40 -36.59 25.34
C ALA A 4 16.36 -35.50 25.01
N LEU A 5 16.34 -34.41 25.80
CA LEU A 5 16.99 -33.12 25.53
C LEU A 5 16.18 -32.19 24.61
N THR A 6 15.41 -31.32 25.29
CA THR A 6 15.12 -29.93 24.93
C THR A 6 16.36 -29.21 24.39
N LEU A 7 16.31 -28.64 23.17
CA LEU A 7 17.05 -27.41 22.82
C LEU A 7 16.67 -26.88 21.42
N ILE A 8 15.60 -26.08 21.29
CA ILE A 8 15.52 -25.05 20.23
C ILE A 8 14.80 -23.82 20.82
N ALA A 9 15.48 -23.11 21.71
CA ALA A 9 15.03 -21.83 22.23
C ALA A 9 16.23 -20.89 22.38
N ALA A 10 16.83 -20.47 21.27
CA ALA A 10 17.78 -19.34 21.24
C ALA A 10 18.21 -19.00 19.80
N LEU A 11 17.30 -18.56 18.93
CA LEU A 11 17.69 -17.87 17.68
C LEU A 11 17.00 -16.51 17.51
N ALA A 12 16.36 -16.00 18.56
CA ALA A 12 15.60 -14.75 18.49
C ALA A 12 16.34 -13.44 18.84
N PRO A 13 17.59 -13.35 19.36
CA PRO A 13 18.11 -12.04 19.76
C PRO A 13 18.86 -11.28 18.66
N LEU A 14 19.16 -11.87 17.50
CA LEU A 14 20.01 -11.20 16.49
C LEU A 14 19.29 -10.17 15.63
N ALA A 15 17.97 -10.29 15.44
CA ALA A 15 17.20 -9.30 14.67
C ALA A 15 17.05 -7.96 15.41
N ALA A 16 17.02 -7.98 16.75
CA ALA A 16 16.90 -6.78 17.59
C ALA A 16 18.19 -5.96 17.64
N LEU A 17 19.37 -6.58 17.51
CA LEU A 17 20.66 -5.89 17.60
C LEU A 17 21.05 -5.15 16.31
N ALA A 18 20.55 -5.58 15.15
CA ALA A 18 20.69 -4.81 13.90
C ALA A 18 19.82 -3.54 13.91
N GLN A 19 18.70 -3.54 14.65
CA GLN A 19 17.74 -2.43 14.69
C GLN A 19 18.26 -1.16 15.39
N GLU A 20 19.26 -1.28 16.27
CA GLU A 20 19.86 -0.16 17.01
C GLU A 20 21.07 0.49 16.31
N GLN A 21 21.61 -0.10 15.24
CA GLN A 21 22.81 0.42 14.59
C GLN A 21 22.52 1.52 13.57
N ASP A 22 21.38 1.45 12.88
CA ASP A 22 21.02 2.35 11.77
C ASP A 22 20.61 3.76 12.21
N CYS A 23 20.68 4.12 13.50
CA CYS A 23 20.04 5.35 14.02
C CYS A 23 20.87 6.11 15.05
N ARG A 24 22.18 5.89 15.05
CA ARG A 24 23.08 6.47 16.04
C ARG A 24 23.55 7.88 15.67
N SER A 25 23.41 8.28 14.40
CA SER A 25 23.89 9.58 13.91
C SER A 25 22.78 10.50 13.40
N ALA A 26 23.08 11.80 13.37
CA ALA A 26 22.20 12.78 12.74
C ALA A 26 22.05 12.55 11.21
N ARG A 27 23.09 11.98 10.57
CA ARG A 27 23.03 11.60 9.15
C ARG A 27 21.98 10.51 8.92
N ASP A 28 21.93 9.51 9.79
CA ASP A 28 20.98 8.40 9.63
C ASP A 28 19.54 8.85 9.88
N ALA A 29 19.33 9.72 10.87
CA ALA A 29 18.03 10.34 11.12
C ALA A 29 17.53 11.18 9.93
N ALA A 30 18.43 11.92 9.26
CA ALA A 30 18.11 12.66 8.05
C ALA A 30 17.76 11.71 6.89
N ALA A 31 18.52 10.64 6.69
CA ALA A 31 18.22 9.63 5.68
C ALA A 31 16.87 8.92 5.94
N ALA A 32 16.55 8.64 7.20
CA ALA A 32 15.26 8.09 7.59
C ALA A 32 14.10 9.05 7.27
N GLN A 33 14.27 10.36 7.50
CA GLN A 33 13.28 11.36 7.10
C GLN A 33 13.08 11.38 5.58
N THR A 34 14.16 11.39 4.80
CA THR A 34 14.07 11.33 3.33
C THR A 34 13.29 10.10 2.87
N ARG A 35 13.53 8.92 3.46
CA ARG A 35 12.78 7.70 3.15
C ARG A 35 11.29 7.84 3.48
N ILE A 36 10.94 8.42 4.63
CA ILE A 36 9.53 8.71 4.97
C ILE A 36 8.90 9.56 3.88
N ASP A 37 9.54 10.66 3.49
CA ASP A 37 9.00 11.60 2.51
C ASP A 37 8.84 10.95 1.12
N GLU A 38 9.83 10.17 0.67
CA GLU A 38 9.79 9.41 -0.58
C GLU A 38 8.67 8.37 -0.58
N THR A 39 8.53 7.61 0.51
CA THR A 39 7.48 6.60 0.66
C THR A 39 6.09 7.25 0.66
N LEU A 40 5.91 8.38 1.35
CA LEU A 40 4.65 9.11 1.34
C LEU A 40 4.30 9.64 -0.06
N GLN A 41 5.29 10.16 -0.80
CA GLN A 41 5.08 10.56 -2.19
C GLN A 41 4.67 9.37 -3.06
N ALA A 42 5.27 8.19 -2.87
CA ALA A 42 4.91 6.98 -3.61
C ALA A 42 3.47 6.54 -3.30
N VAL A 43 3.07 6.54 -2.01
CA VAL A 43 1.70 6.21 -1.59
C VAL A 43 0.69 7.20 -2.16
N ALA A 44 1.01 8.50 -2.21
CA ALA A 44 0.13 9.53 -2.77
C ALA A 44 -0.05 9.40 -4.28
N ARG A 45 1.00 8.99 -5.02
CA ARG A 45 0.95 8.84 -6.49
C ARG A 45 0.29 7.54 -6.94
N ASP A 46 0.44 6.45 -6.19
CA ASP A 46 0.00 5.10 -6.57
C ASP A 46 -1.50 5.02 -7.00
N PRO A 47 -2.48 5.63 -6.30
CA PRO A 47 -3.87 5.63 -6.75
C PRO A 47 -4.05 6.32 -8.10
N GLY A 48 -3.41 7.48 -8.31
CA GLY A 48 -3.52 8.25 -9.56
C GLY A 48 -2.95 7.49 -10.76
N ASP A 49 -1.79 6.87 -10.61
CA ASP A 49 -1.17 6.05 -11.65
C ASP A 49 -2.04 4.84 -12.02
N ARG A 50 -2.66 4.19 -11.03
CA ARG A 50 -3.54 3.05 -11.27
C ARG A 50 -4.86 3.48 -11.92
N GLN A 51 -5.43 4.61 -11.51
CA GLN A 51 -6.61 5.19 -12.13
C GLN A 51 -6.36 5.55 -13.59
N ALA A 52 -5.22 6.16 -13.90
CA ALA A 52 -4.83 6.49 -15.27
C ALA A 52 -4.72 5.22 -16.15
N ARG A 53 -4.10 4.14 -15.63
CA ARG A 53 -4.02 2.85 -16.33
C ARG A 53 -5.40 2.23 -16.56
N LEU A 54 -6.28 2.28 -15.56
CA LEU A 54 -7.65 1.78 -15.68
C LEU A 54 -8.44 2.58 -16.73
N ALA A 55 -8.34 3.91 -16.71
CA ALA A 55 -9.00 4.78 -17.68
C ALA A 55 -8.50 4.54 -19.11
N ALA A 56 -7.19 4.38 -19.30
CA ALA A 56 -6.63 4.02 -20.61
C ALA A 56 -7.14 2.65 -21.10
N ALA A 57 -7.19 1.66 -20.20
CA ALA A 57 -7.69 0.33 -20.50
C ALA A 57 -9.20 0.33 -20.85
N LEU A 58 -10.00 1.14 -20.16
CA LEU A 58 -11.41 1.36 -20.48
C LEU A 58 -11.59 2.05 -21.83
N LYS A 59 -10.84 3.13 -22.08
CA LYS A 59 -10.87 3.85 -23.35
C LYS A 59 -10.56 2.92 -24.53
N ALA A 60 -9.52 2.10 -24.43
CA ALA A 60 -9.15 1.15 -25.49
C ALA A 60 -10.28 0.16 -25.79
N ARG A 61 -10.97 -0.36 -24.75
CA ARG A 61 -12.13 -1.25 -24.91
C ARG A 61 -13.34 -0.54 -25.50
N ALA A 62 -13.58 0.69 -25.05
CA ALA A 62 -14.65 1.52 -25.53
C ALA A 62 -14.49 1.85 -27.01
N ASP A 63 -13.28 2.23 -27.44
CA ASP A 63 -12.95 2.51 -28.84
C ASP A 63 -13.16 1.24 -29.69
N ALA A 64 -12.74 0.06 -29.21
CA ALA A 64 -12.95 -1.22 -29.90
C ALA A 64 -14.42 -1.66 -30.01
N ARG A 65 -15.31 -1.15 -29.14
CA ARG A 65 -16.73 -1.50 -29.09
C ARG A 65 -17.67 -0.38 -29.53
N GLY A 66 -17.14 0.79 -29.88
CA GLY A 66 -17.94 1.98 -30.18
C GLY A 66 -18.76 2.48 -28.98
N TRP A 67 -18.27 2.31 -27.74
CA TRP A 67 -18.98 2.79 -26.56
C TRP A 67 -18.89 4.31 -26.43
N SER A 68 -20.03 4.96 -26.20
CA SER A 68 -20.08 6.39 -25.88
C SER A 68 -19.35 6.71 -24.57
N SER A 69 -18.93 7.97 -24.43
CA SER A 69 -18.36 8.48 -23.17
C SER A 69 -19.30 8.26 -21.98
N GLY A 70 -20.61 8.45 -22.15
CA GLY A 70 -21.60 8.22 -21.10
C GLY A 70 -21.64 6.76 -20.63
N ARG A 71 -21.43 5.78 -21.53
CA ARG A 71 -21.33 4.36 -21.14
C ARG A 71 -20.04 4.08 -20.37
N GLN A 72 -18.93 4.71 -20.75
CA GLN A 72 -17.66 4.58 -20.03
C GLN A 72 -17.78 5.12 -18.60
N GLU A 73 -18.38 6.30 -18.43
CA GLU A 73 -18.64 6.91 -17.13
C GLU A 73 -19.57 6.04 -16.27
N ALA A 74 -20.65 5.52 -16.86
CA ALA A 74 -21.57 4.63 -16.15
C ALA A 74 -20.87 3.35 -15.65
N LEU A 75 -19.98 2.75 -16.44
CA LEU A 75 -19.20 1.57 -16.04
C LEU A 75 -18.22 1.91 -14.92
N LEU A 76 -17.48 3.01 -15.02
CA LEU A 76 -16.58 3.44 -13.94
C LEU A 76 -17.36 3.67 -12.65
N LYS A 77 -18.49 4.37 -12.72
CA LYS A 77 -19.37 4.61 -11.58
C LYS A 77 -19.83 3.30 -10.97
N GLN A 78 -20.36 2.38 -11.77
CA GLN A 78 -20.79 1.05 -11.30
C GLN A 78 -19.68 0.33 -10.55
N VAL A 79 -18.47 0.30 -11.11
CA VAL A 79 -17.31 -0.35 -10.47
C VAL A 79 -16.95 0.33 -9.15
N THR A 80 -16.81 1.65 -9.15
CA THR A 80 -16.41 2.42 -7.94
C THR A 80 -17.47 2.44 -6.85
N SER A 81 -18.74 2.23 -7.20
CA SER A 81 -19.87 2.13 -6.26
C SER A 81 -20.19 0.68 -5.86
N SER A 82 -19.39 -0.31 -6.29
CA SER A 82 -19.63 -1.71 -5.92
C SER A 82 -19.32 -1.96 -4.43
N PRO A 83 -20.01 -2.93 -3.81
CA PRO A 83 -19.67 -3.40 -2.46
C PRO A 83 -18.22 -3.87 -2.35
N GLU A 84 -17.70 -4.55 -3.37
CA GLU A 84 -16.34 -5.05 -3.42
C GLU A 84 -15.31 -3.91 -3.46
N PHE A 85 -15.56 -2.85 -4.23
CA PHE A 85 -14.70 -1.67 -4.25
C PHE A 85 -14.67 -0.97 -2.90
N THR A 86 -15.84 -0.86 -2.26
CA THR A 86 -15.98 -0.31 -0.89
C THR A 86 -15.25 -1.18 0.13
N ALA A 87 -15.27 -2.50 -0.01
CA ALA A 87 -14.56 -3.42 0.86
C ALA A 87 -13.04 -3.18 0.83
N PHE A 88 -12.46 -2.88 -0.34
CA PHE A 88 -11.05 -2.50 -0.43
C PHE A 88 -10.75 -1.15 0.23
N GLU A 89 -11.64 -0.16 0.14
CA GLU A 89 -11.47 1.11 0.87
C GLU A 89 -11.48 0.88 2.39
N ASN A 90 -12.39 0.04 2.89
CA ASN A 90 -12.47 -0.33 4.30
C ASN A 90 -11.22 -1.11 4.76
N GLU A 91 -10.69 -1.98 3.91
CA GLU A 91 -9.46 -2.73 4.18
C GLU A 91 -8.22 -1.82 4.25
N LYS A 92 -8.14 -0.77 3.41
CA LYS A 92 -7.04 0.21 3.45
C LYS A 92 -7.04 1.07 4.70
N LEU A 93 -8.23 1.42 5.20
CA LEU A 93 -8.42 2.41 6.26
C LEU A 93 -7.55 2.20 7.51
N PRO A 94 -7.43 0.99 8.10
CA PRO A 94 -6.53 0.77 9.25
C PRO A 94 -5.06 1.03 8.91
N HIS A 95 -4.60 0.71 7.71
CA HIS A 95 -3.22 0.95 7.28
C HIS A 95 -2.95 2.43 7.06
N VAL A 96 -3.89 3.18 6.47
CA VAL A 96 -3.79 4.64 6.32
C VAL A 96 -3.78 5.32 7.68
N THR A 97 -4.62 4.88 8.61
CA THR A 97 -4.66 5.41 9.98
C THR A 97 -3.35 5.15 10.72
N ALA A 98 -2.81 3.94 10.61
CA ALA A 98 -1.52 3.59 11.19
C ALA A 98 -0.37 4.38 10.54
N LEU A 99 -0.42 4.63 9.22
CA LEU A 99 0.59 5.38 8.48
C LEU A 99 0.65 6.82 9.00
N SER A 100 -0.50 7.48 9.12
CA SER A 100 -0.60 8.83 9.70
C SER A 100 -0.03 8.88 11.12
N ARG A 101 -0.31 7.85 11.94
CA ARG A 101 0.23 7.77 13.31
C ARG A 101 1.75 7.61 13.33
N ALA A 102 2.31 6.75 12.47
CA ALA A 102 3.76 6.54 12.36
C ALA A 102 4.49 7.82 11.89
N VAL A 103 3.89 8.57 10.97
CA VAL A 103 4.43 9.87 10.54
C VAL A 103 4.40 10.87 11.69
N MET A 104 3.30 10.97 12.43
CA MET A 104 3.20 11.88 13.58
C MET A 104 4.19 11.54 14.70
N SER A 105 4.45 10.26 14.96
CA SER A 105 5.39 9.81 16.00
C SER A 105 6.86 10.04 15.63
N SER A 106 7.18 10.26 14.35
CA SER A 106 8.54 10.52 13.84
C SER A 106 9.16 11.85 14.31
N SER A 107 8.40 12.66 15.05
CA SER A 107 8.82 13.95 15.61
C SER A 107 8.79 13.96 17.16
N GLY A 108 8.85 12.79 17.79
CA GLY A 108 8.83 12.62 19.23
C GLY A 108 10.09 13.09 19.99
N PRO A 109 10.11 12.94 21.33
CA PRO A 109 11.15 13.50 22.20
C PRO A 109 12.57 12.98 21.96
N ASP A 110 12.72 11.75 21.45
CA ASP A 110 13.96 11.28 20.83
C ASP A 110 13.79 11.20 19.32
N ALA A 111 13.89 12.36 18.66
CA ALA A 111 13.67 12.49 17.22
C ALA A 111 14.59 11.59 16.37
N ARG A 112 15.72 11.09 16.88
CA ARG A 112 16.64 10.26 16.08
C ARG A 112 16.20 8.80 16.05
N ALA A 113 16.01 8.19 17.22
CA ALA A 113 15.55 6.80 17.30
C ALA A 113 14.12 6.64 16.74
N THR A 114 13.25 7.63 16.99
CA THR A 114 11.86 7.62 16.52
C THR A 114 11.76 7.76 14.99
N LYS A 115 12.64 8.51 14.32
CA LYS A 115 12.62 8.66 12.86
C LYS A 115 12.90 7.37 12.10
N CYS A 116 13.87 6.60 12.53
CA CYS A 116 14.16 5.33 11.88
C CYS A 116 13.07 4.29 12.08
N GLN A 117 12.53 4.19 13.30
CA GLN A 117 11.43 3.28 13.59
C GLN A 117 10.21 3.68 12.75
N ALA A 118 9.89 4.98 12.72
CA ALA A 118 8.84 5.52 11.87
C ALA A 118 9.08 5.21 10.38
N ALA A 119 10.31 5.35 9.87
CA ALA A 119 10.62 5.02 8.47
C ALA A 119 10.30 3.56 8.13
N ARG A 120 10.67 2.61 9.01
CA ARG A 120 10.33 1.19 8.82
C ARG A 120 8.83 0.92 8.86
N GLU A 121 8.14 1.54 9.82
CA GLU A 121 6.68 1.42 9.95
C GLU A 121 5.97 2.01 8.74
N VAL A 122 6.38 3.20 8.29
CA VAL A 122 5.88 3.88 7.10
C VAL A 122 6.07 3.00 5.85
N ASP A 123 7.25 2.42 5.65
CA ASP A 123 7.53 1.52 4.52
C ASP A 123 6.67 0.25 4.55
N ALA A 124 6.48 -0.34 5.73
CA ALA A 124 5.63 -1.52 5.88
C ALA A 124 4.16 -1.20 5.56
N LEU A 125 3.63 -0.10 6.11
CA LEU A 125 2.26 0.32 5.91
C LEU A 125 1.99 0.76 4.46
N ALA A 126 2.96 1.41 3.83
CA ALA A 126 2.89 1.76 2.41
C ALA A 126 2.76 0.53 1.50
N ARG A 127 3.49 -0.55 1.81
CA ARG A 127 3.37 -1.82 1.07
C ARG A 127 1.98 -2.44 1.21
N GLU A 128 1.42 -2.43 2.42
CA GLU A 128 0.05 -2.94 2.65
C GLU A 128 -0.98 -2.12 1.85
N ILE A 129 -0.90 -0.78 1.91
CA ILE A 129 -1.79 0.10 1.14
C ILE A 129 -1.66 -0.17 -0.36
N SER A 130 -0.44 -0.26 -0.88
CA SER A 130 -0.20 -0.56 -2.30
C SER A 130 -0.73 -1.94 -2.70
N ALA A 131 -0.62 -2.94 -1.83
CA ALA A 131 -1.16 -4.28 -2.08
C ALA A 131 -2.69 -4.27 -2.17
N VAL A 132 -3.38 -3.54 -1.29
CA VAL A 132 -4.84 -3.39 -1.36
C VAL A 132 -5.25 -2.62 -2.62
N ASN A 133 -4.59 -1.49 -2.92
CA ASN A 133 -4.81 -0.76 -4.17
C ASN A 133 -4.62 -1.67 -5.40
N ALA A 134 -3.58 -2.50 -5.42
CA ALA A 134 -3.35 -3.42 -6.53
C ALA A 134 -4.51 -4.41 -6.71
N ARG A 135 -5.09 -4.94 -5.63
CA ARG A 135 -6.27 -5.80 -5.72
C ARG A 135 -7.51 -5.02 -6.17
N GLN A 136 -7.72 -3.84 -5.63
CA GLN A 136 -8.84 -2.96 -5.97
C GLN A 136 -8.88 -2.63 -7.47
N TYR A 137 -7.75 -2.19 -8.03
CA TYR A 137 -7.68 -1.84 -9.46
C TYR A 137 -7.68 -3.07 -10.38
N ARG A 138 -7.20 -4.24 -9.92
CA ARG A 138 -7.40 -5.51 -10.65
C ARG A 138 -8.86 -5.91 -10.70
N HIS A 139 -9.58 -5.78 -9.59
CA HIS A 139 -11.02 -6.03 -9.55
C HIS A 139 -11.76 -5.09 -10.52
N ALA A 140 -11.44 -3.80 -10.47
CA ALA A 140 -12.02 -2.81 -11.38
C ALA A 140 -11.79 -3.14 -12.86
N ALA A 141 -10.57 -3.54 -13.23
CA ALA A 141 -10.28 -3.98 -14.59
C ALA A 141 -11.09 -5.22 -14.99
N ALA A 142 -11.22 -6.20 -14.09
CA ALA A 142 -11.97 -7.42 -14.35
C ALA A 142 -13.49 -7.17 -14.53
N GLU A 143 -14.07 -6.21 -13.80
CA GLU A 143 -15.45 -5.78 -13.99
C GLU A 143 -15.67 -5.16 -15.38
N ILE A 144 -14.72 -4.32 -15.83
CA ILE A 144 -14.76 -3.73 -17.18
C ILE A 144 -14.65 -4.82 -18.25
N ASP A 145 -13.81 -5.84 -18.04
CA ASP A 145 -13.71 -7.00 -18.93
C ASP A 145 -15.01 -7.80 -19.00
N ARG A 146 -15.62 -8.11 -17.86
CA ARG A 146 -16.93 -8.79 -17.81
C ARG A 146 -18.01 -8.01 -18.55
N ALA A 147 -18.08 -6.69 -18.36
CA ALA A 147 -19.01 -5.83 -19.07
C ALA A 147 -18.75 -5.80 -20.60
N THR A 148 -17.49 -6.03 -21.00
CA THR A 148 -17.10 -6.15 -22.42
C THR A 148 -17.58 -7.48 -23.00
N GLU A 149 -17.41 -8.58 -22.27
CA GLU A 149 -17.82 -9.92 -22.70
C GLU A 149 -19.34 -10.07 -22.77
N ALA A 150 -20.08 -9.55 -21.80
CA ALA A 150 -21.54 -9.58 -21.77
C ALA A 150 -22.22 -8.79 -22.90
N ALA A 151 -21.48 -7.96 -23.62
CA ALA A 151 -21.95 -7.21 -24.79
C ALA A 151 -21.60 -7.88 -26.13
N ARG A 152 -21.19 -9.16 -26.13
CA ARG A 152 -21.08 -10.01 -27.33
C ARG A 152 -22.38 -10.75 -27.56
#